data_AF-A0A6A4AJJ8-F1
#
_entry.id   AF-A0A6A4AJJ8-F1
#
_cell.length_a   1.000
_cell.length_b   1.000
_cell.length_c   1.000
_cell.angle_alpha   90.00
_cell.angle_beta   90.00
_cell.angle_gamma   90.00
#
_symmetry.space_group_name_H-M   'P 1'
#
loop_
_entity.id
_entity.type
_entity.pdbx_description
1 polymer ?
#
loop_
_entity_poly.entity_id
_entity_poly.type
_entity_poly.pdbx_seq_one_letter_code
_entity_poly.pdbx_strand_id
1 'polypeptide(L)' 'LPTQKDIVMSRLSGAPTFGRFEIAEQFPRHMLNMEEASQQIFEDGTLQIRMPFYVVQRPLRYHPASFFQPQDCFVW' A
#
# COMPACT_ATOMS: atom_id res chain seq x y z
N LEU A 1 7.04 -17.82 -11.22
CA LEU A 1 5.82 -18.61 -11.49
C LEU A 1 5.94 -19.95 -10.79
N PRO A 2 4.84 -20.58 -10.32
CA PRO A 2 4.90 -21.85 -9.62
C PRO A 2 5.59 -22.92 -10.45
N THR A 3 6.42 -23.74 -9.82
CA THR A 3 7.08 -24.88 -10.48
C THR A 3 6.17 -26.12 -10.48
N GLN A 4 6.51 -27.12 -11.29
CA GLN A 4 5.77 -28.38 -11.33
C GLN A 4 5.76 -29.09 -9.96
N LYS A 5 6.86 -29.00 -9.20
CA LYS A 5 6.96 -29.55 -7.84
C LYS A 5 5.96 -28.87 -6.91
N ASP A 6 5.85 -27.55 -7.01
CA ASP A 6 4.96 -26.74 -6.19
C ASP A 6 3.51 -27.22 -6.40
N ILE A 7 3.07 -27.34 -7.67
CA ILE A 7 1.73 -27.81 -8.07
C ILE A 7 1.40 -29.19 -7.48
N VAL A 8 2.36 -30.12 -7.51
CA VAL A 8 2.18 -31.47 -6.97
C VAL A 8 2.00 -31.43 -5.44
N MET A 9 2.75 -30.58 -4.75
CA MET A 9 2.62 -30.41 -3.29
C MET A 9 1.26 -29.85 -2.89
N SER A 10 0.71 -28.88 -3.64
CA SER A 10 -0.64 -28.35 -3.37
C SER A 10 -1.72 -29.42 -3.48
N ARG A 11 -1.60 -30.34 -4.45
CA ARG A 11 -2.56 -31.44 -4.65
C ARG A 11 -2.49 -32.49 -3.55
N LEU A 12 -1.28 -32.79 -3.04
CA LEU A 12 -1.06 -33.80 -2.01
C LEU A 12 -1.45 -33.32 -0.61
N SER A 13 -1.20 -32.05 -0.29
CA SER A 13 -1.50 -31.49 1.03
C SER A 13 -2.96 -31.04 1.18
N GLY A 14 -3.68 -30.85 0.07
CA GLY A 14 -5.01 -30.22 0.06
C GLY A 14 -4.99 -28.73 0.43
N ALA A 15 -3.82 -28.18 0.74
CA ALA A 15 -3.62 -26.78 1.08
C ALA A 15 -3.02 -26.04 -0.12
N PRO A 16 -3.52 -24.85 -0.49
CA PRO A 16 -2.92 -24.05 -1.54
C PRO A 16 -1.52 -23.60 -1.08
N THR A 17 -0.49 -24.17 -1.69
CA THR A 17 0.92 -23.82 -1.40
C THR A 17 1.40 -22.58 -2.14
N PHE A 18 0.55 -21.98 -2.98
CA PHE A 18 0.77 -20.71 -3.68
C PHE A 18 -0.57 -20.02 -3.93
N GLY A 19 -0.58 -18.71 -3.76
CA GLY A 19 -1.72 -17.85 -4.05
C GLY A 19 -1.31 -16.70 -4.95
N ARG A 20 -2.24 -16.23 -5.78
CA ARG A 20 -2.12 -14.96 -6.48
C ARG A 20 -3.11 -14.00 -5.83
N PHE A 21 -2.60 -12.85 -5.40
CA PHE A 21 -3.42 -11.77 -4.90
C PHE A 21 -3.11 -10.49 -5.68
N GLU A 22 -4.06 -9.58 -5.69
CA GLU A 22 -3.93 -8.26 -6.31
C GLU A 22 -4.28 -7.22 -5.24
N ILE A 23 -3.45 -6.19 -5.15
CA ILE A 23 -3.70 -5.02 -4.30
C ILE A 23 -3.81 -3.84 -5.26
N ALA A 24 -5.01 -3.29 -5.37
CA ALA A 24 -5.30 -2.16 -6.23
C ALA A 24 -5.87 -1.02 -5.39
N GLU A 25 -5.13 0.08 -5.32
CA GLU A 25 -5.56 1.33 -4.69
C GLU A 25 -5.47 2.47 -5.70
N GLN A 26 -6.40 3.43 -5.60
CA GLN A 26 -6.45 4.58 -6.49
C GLN A 26 -6.12 5.85 -5.72
N PHE A 27 -5.17 6.62 -6.25
CA PHE A 27 -4.76 7.90 -5.67
C PHE A 27 -4.99 9.04 -6.66
N PRO A 28 -5.27 10.27 -6.19
CA PRO A 28 -5.28 11.44 -7.05
C PRO A 28 -3.92 11.60 -7.76
N ARG A 29 -3.95 11.90 -9.06
CA ARG A 29 -2.75 11.93 -9.94
C ARG A 29 -1.59 12.82 -9.47
N HIS A 30 -1.86 13.78 -8.59
CA HIS A 30 -0.90 14.77 -8.08
C HIS A 30 -0.52 14.57 -6.61
N MET A 31 -1.06 13.52 -5.97
CA MET A 31 -0.86 13.29 -4.55
C MET A 31 0.44 12.53 -4.28
N LEU A 32 0.82 11.61 -5.17
CA LEU A 32 1.97 10.74 -5.00
C LEU A 32 3.14 11.16 -5.89
N ASN A 33 4.34 11.15 -5.32
CA ASN A 33 5.58 11.22 -6.07
C ASN A 33 5.99 9.82 -6.52
N MET A 34 5.67 9.48 -7.76
CA MET A 34 6.05 8.18 -8.32
C MET A 34 7.55 8.08 -8.64
N GLU A 35 8.26 9.20 -8.76
CA GLU A 35 9.70 9.21 -9.05
C GLU A 35 10.53 8.78 -7.84
N GLU A 36 10.06 9.11 -6.63
CA GLU A 36 10.68 8.70 -5.35
C GLU A 36 10.03 7.45 -4.75
N ALA A 37 9.08 6.84 -5.46
CA ALA A 37 8.47 5.59 -5.01
C ALA A 37 9.53 4.48 -4.94
N SER A 38 9.50 3.71 -3.86
CA SER A 38 10.47 2.63 -3.63
C SER A 38 9.78 1.34 -3.21
N GLN A 39 10.44 0.23 -3.53
CA GLN A 39 10.01 -1.12 -3.18
C GLN A 39 11.18 -1.88 -2.57
N GLN A 40 10.92 -2.55 -1.45
CA GLN A 40 11.90 -3.42 -0.79
C GLN A 40 11.24 -4.71 -0.32
N ILE A 41 11.96 -5.83 -0.50
CA ILE A 41 11.59 -7.14 0.03
C ILE A 41 12.58 -7.45 1.15
N PHE A 42 12.07 -7.77 2.34
CA PHE A 42 12.88 -8.16 3.49
C PHE A 42 13.04 -9.69 3.56
N GLU A 43 14.01 -10.15 4.35
CA GLU A 43 14.34 -11.58 4.50
C GLU A 43 13.19 -12.40 5.10
N ASP A 44 12.31 -11.78 5.87
CA ASP A 44 11.10 -12.38 6.45
C ASP A 44 9.94 -12.55 5.45
N GLY A 45 10.13 -12.09 4.20
CA GLY A 45 9.12 -12.14 3.15
C GLY A 45 8.18 -10.92 3.13
N THR A 46 8.39 -9.92 3.98
CA THR A 46 7.60 -8.69 3.97
C THR A 46 7.94 -7.85 2.73
N LEU A 47 6.91 -7.48 1.96
CA LEU A 47 7.01 -6.52 0.87
C LEU A 47 6.64 -5.12 1.39
N GLN A 48 7.57 -4.18 1.34
CA GLN A 48 7.31 -2.78 1.64
C GLN A 48 7.31 -1.95 0.35
N ILE A 49 6.22 -1.21 0.16
CA ILE A 49 6.07 -0.23 -0.91
C ILE A 49 5.95 1.13 -0.24
N ARG A 50 6.86 2.06 -0.54
CA ARG A 50 6.79 3.44 -0.07
C ARG A 50 6.43 4.35 -1.23
N MET A 51 5.34 5.08 -1.07
CA MET A 51 4.89 6.09 -2.02
C MET A 51 4.89 7.44 -1.30
N PRO A 52 5.95 8.25 -1.45
CA PRO A 52 5.98 9.58 -0.87
C PRO A 52 4.82 10.41 -1.41
N PHE A 53 4.13 11.13 -0.52
CA PHE A 53 3.08 12.04 -0.93
C PHE A 53 3.57 13.48 -0.81
N TYR A 54 3.21 14.31 -1.77
CA TYR A 54 3.38 15.74 -1.61
C TYR A 54 2.23 16.26 -0.75
N VAL A 55 2.54 16.93 0.36
CA VAL A 55 1.55 17.78 1.02
C VAL A 55 1.23 18.89 0.03
N VAL A 56 0.12 18.76 -0.69
CA VAL A 56 -0.41 19.86 -1.48
C VAL A 56 -0.74 20.96 -0.48
N GLN A 57 0.18 21.90 -0.29
CA GLN A 57 -0.13 23.18 0.33
C GLN A 57 -1.08 23.90 -0.64
N ARG A 58 -2.38 23.60 -0.54
CA ARG A 58 -3.39 24.57 -0.98
C ARG A 58 -3.04 25.88 -0.25
N PRO A 59 -3.22 27.06 -0.87
CA PRO A 59 -3.12 28.28 -0.10
C PRO A 59 -4.11 28.15 1.05
N LEU A 60 -3.59 28.13 2.28
CA LEU A 60 -4.37 28.38 3.47
C LEU A 60 -4.95 29.78 3.27
N ARG A 61 -6.11 29.89 2.63
CA ARG A 61 -7.00 31.01 2.93
C ARG A 61 -7.40 30.78 4.37
N TYR A 62 -6.59 31.34 5.26
CA TYR A 62 -6.85 31.46 6.67
C TYR A 62 -8.21 32.15 6.80
N HIS A 63 -9.26 31.37 7.00
CA HIS A 63 -10.54 31.87 7.49
C HIS A 63 -10.61 31.46 8.96
N PRO A 64 -10.47 32.41 9.89
CA PRO A 64 -10.60 32.11 11.31
C PRO A 64 -12.09 31.95 11.62
N ALA A 65 -12.60 30.71 11.60
CA ALA A 65 -13.84 30.35 12.28
C ALA A 65 -14.08 28.83 12.23
N SER A 66 -13.49 28.08 13.15
CA SER A 66 -14.18 26.93 13.78
C SER A 66 -13.30 26.35 14.90
N PHE A 67 -13.86 26.24 16.10
CA PHE A 67 -13.24 25.66 17.30
C PHE A 67 -13.22 24.11 17.31
N PHE A 68 -13.55 23.46 16.20
CA PHE A 68 -13.55 22.01 16.08
C PHE A 68 -12.67 21.58 14.91
N GLN A 69 -11.51 20.99 15.22
CA GLN A 69 -10.68 20.24 14.28
C GLN A 69 -10.68 18.75 14.68
N PRO A 70 -11.26 17.84 13.89
CA PRO A 70 -11.10 16.41 14.11
C PRO A 70 -9.80 15.96 13.42
N GLN A 71 -8.67 16.19 14.08
CA GLN A 71 -7.41 15.56 13.69
C GLN A 71 -7.21 14.36 14.60
N ASP A 72 -7.86 13.23 14.28
CA ASP A 72 -7.50 11.90 14.77
C ASP A 72 -8.30 10.86 13.97
N CYS A 73 -7.83 10.57 12.76
CA CYS A 73 -8.24 9.34 12.07
C CYS A 73 -7.24 8.24 12.47
N PHE A 74 -7.56 7.49 13.52
CA PHE A 74 -6.90 6.22 13.80
C PHE A 74 -7.54 5.15 12.93
N VAL A 75 -6.73 4.43 12.14
CA VAL A 75 -7.16 3.25 11.39
C VAL A 75 -6.51 2.03 12.06
N TRP A 76 -7.35 1.08 12.47
CA TRP A 76 -6.98 -0.24 12.97
C TRP A 76 -6.83 -1.22 11.81
#